data_AF-A0A7C9ERH6-F1
#
_entry.id   AF-A0A7C9ERH6-F1
#
_cell.length_a   1.000
_cell.length_b   1.000
_cell.length_c   1.000
_cell.angle_alpha   90.00
_cell.angle_beta   90.00
_cell.angle_gamma   90.00
#
_symmetry.space_group_name_H-M   'P 1'
#
loop_
_entity.id
_entity.type
_entity.pdbx_description
1 polymer ?
#
loop_
_entity_poly.entity_id
_entity_poly.type
_entity_poly.pdbx_seq_one_letter_code
_entity_poly.pdbx_strand_id
1 'polypeptide(L)'
;KWPGFVLTKEGEDFVEQSANLSKYDLLFNPLRFESWRRLANIYDEEVDLLLNDGSKNINVTGWRKNALLPQRVETSRRRSRRCLLMSLALAKTSEQQSEIHELLALVYYDGIQRVVPFYDQRSVAPTKDTLWMMFCKNSKKHFEKAFAQRQDWSHAFYLGKLCEKLGCSPELSFSYYDKAIDLNPSAVDAIYRMHASRLKLLYTSQRKNVEVLKVVAA
;
A
#
# COMPACT_ATOMS: atom_id res chain seq x y z
N LYS A 1 5.12 14.10 21.39
CA LYS A 1 4.06 14.60 20.48
C LYS A 1 2.73 13.98 20.87
N TRP A 2 1.62 14.69 20.69
CA TRP A 2 0.27 14.25 21.07
C TRP A 2 -0.58 13.89 19.82
N PRO A 3 -1.68 13.15 19.98
CA PRO A 3 -2.59 12.83 18.87
C PRO A 3 -3.12 14.09 18.17
N GLY A 4 -3.11 14.11 16.85
CA GLY A 4 -3.56 15.26 16.06
C GLY A 4 -2.48 16.31 15.79
N PHE A 5 -1.29 16.18 16.38
CA PHE A 5 -0.17 17.12 16.16
C PHE A 5 0.17 17.28 14.67
N VAL A 6 0.17 16.20 13.89
CA VAL A 6 0.53 16.25 12.47
C VAL A 6 -0.47 17.05 11.63
N LEU A 7 -1.70 17.25 12.12
CA LEU A 7 -2.77 17.98 11.43
C LEU A 7 -2.58 19.49 11.50
N THR A 8 -1.71 19.99 12.39
CA THR A 8 -1.44 21.42 12.57
C THR A 8 -0.28 21.90 11.69
N LYS A 9 -0.11 23.24 11.60
CA LYS A 9 1.02 23.84 10.91
C LYS A 9 2.36 23.48 11.56
N GLU A 10 2.42 23.45 12.89
CA GLU A 10 3.59 23.01 13.64
C GLU A 10 3.98 21.55 13.31
N GLY A 11 2.97 20.69 13.12
CA GLY A 11 3.18 19.31 12.67
C GLY A 11 3.74 19.20 11.27
N GLU A 12 3.28 20.06 10.35
CA GLU A 12 3.85 20.19 9.00
C GLU A 12 5.31 20.65 9.04
N ASP A 13 5.59 21.72 9.79
CA ASP A 13 6.93 22.29 9.90
C ASP A 13 7.91 21.30 10.54
N PHE A 14 7.44 20.49 11.49
CA PHE A 14 8.24 19.39 12.03
C PHE A 14 8.64 18.37 10.96
N VAL A 15 7.69 17.94 10.12
CA VAL A 15 7.97 16.96 9.06
C VAL A 15 8.96 17.56 8.06
N GLU A 16 8.77 18.83 7.71
CA GLU A 16 9.70 19.54 6.83
C GLU A 16 11.11 19.63 7.41
N GLN A 17 11.25 20.00 8.69
CA GLN A 17 12.54 20.03 9.38
C GLN A 17 13.21 18.65 9.42
N SER A 18 12.43 17.61 9.69
CA SER A 18 12.92 16.22 9.70
C SER A 18 13.41 15.79 8.32
N ALA A 19 12.64 16.12 7.27
CA ALA A 19 13.03 15.85 5.89
C ALA A 19 14.27 16.66 5.47
N ASN A 20 14.42 17.89 5.96
CA ASN A 20 15.54 18.77 5.60
C ASN A 20 16.89 18.19 6.01
N LEU A 21 16.98 17.45 7.12
CA LEU A 21 18.23 16.77 7.50
C LEU A 21 18.71 15.80 6.40
N SER A 22 17.80 14.99 5.84
CA SER A 22 18.12 14.10 4.73
C SER A 22 18.35 14.86 3.42
N LYS A 23 17.61 15.94 3.16
CA LYS A 23 17.83 16.78 1.96
C LYS A 23 19.20 17.45 2.00
N TYR A 24 19.65 17.96 3.14
CA TYR A 24 20.99 18.55 3.29
C TYR A 24 22.08 17.54 3.01
N ASP A 25 21.95 16.31 3.51
CA ASP A 25 22.91 15.26 3.17
C ASP A 25 22.93 14.94 1.67
N LEU A 26 21.75 14.87 1.03
CA LEU A 26 21.61 14.61 -0.40
C LEU A 26 22.15 15.74 -1.29
N LEU A 27 22.21 16.99 -0.80
CA LEU A 27 22.84 18.08 -1.54
C LEU A 27 24.34 17.82 -1.78
N PHE A 28 25.02 17.19 -0.82
CA PHE A 28 26.43 16.87 -0.92
C PHE A 28 26.68 15.42 -1.34
N ASN A 29 25.69 14.53 -1.14
CA ASN A 29 25.79 13.09 -1.40
C ASN A 29 24.57 12.57 -2.19
N PRO A 30 24.37 13.00 -3.45
CA PRO A 30 23.14 12.69 -4.20
C PRO A 30 22.94 11.21 -4.51
N LEU A 31 23.98 10.39 -4.40
CA LEU A 31 23.93 8.93 -4.61
C LEU A 31 23.88 8.13 -3.32
N ARG A 32 23.63 8.76 -2.16
CA ARG A 32 23.54 8.05 -0.88
C ARG A 32 22.18 7.36 -0.74
N PHE A 33 22.19 6.04 -0.86
CA PHE A 33 21.01 5.18 -0.70
C PHE A 33 20.23 5.45 0.60
N GLU A 34 20.91 5.45 1.75
CA GLU A 34 20.26 5.59 3.07
C GLU A 34 19.52 6.92 3.22
N SER A 35 20.04 8.00 2.63
CA SER A 35 19.41 9.32 2.72
C SER A 35 18.15 9.41 1.87
N TRP A 36 18.14 8.79 0.68
CA TRP A 36 16.93 8.66 -0.12
C TRP A 36 15.89 7.76 0.55
N ARG A 37 16.30 6.61 1.11
CA ARG A 37 15.40 5.68 1.83
C ARG A 37 14.81 6.34 3.07
N ARG A 38 15.62 7.01 3.89
CA ARG A 38 15.15 7.76 5.06
C ARG A 38 14.18 8.87 4.68
N LEU A 39 14.47 9.61 3.62
CA LEU A 39 13.58 10.66 3.13
C LEU A 39 12.23 10.09 2.65
N ALA A 40 12.23 8.91 2.02
CA ALA A 40 10.99 8.21 1.67
C ALA A 40 10.16 7.87 2.91
N ASN A 41 10.79 7.27 3.93
CA ASN A 41 10.13 6.85 5.15
C ASN A 41 9.50 8.03 5.89
N ILE A 42 10.18 9.18 5.97
CA ILE A 42 9.62 10.39 6.60
C ILE A 42 8.30 10.81 5.93
N TYR A 43 8.24 10.76 4.59
CA TYR A 43 7.01 11.10 3.87
C TYR A 43 5.93 10.03 3.98
N ASP A 44 6.30 8.76 4.14
CA ASP A 44 5.36 7.66 4.35
C ASP A 44 4.74 7.72 5.76
N GLU A 45 5.57 7.91 6.78
CA GLU A 45 5.14 8.14 8.16
C GLU A 45 4.21 9.35 8.29
N GLU A 46 4.47 10.42 7.54
CA GLU A 46 3.58 11.57 7.48
C GLU A 46 2.19 11.19 6.96
N VAL A 47 2.10 10.35 5.92
CA VAL A 47 0.83 9.88 5.37
C VAL A 47 0.08 9.05 6.42
N ASP A 48 0.76 8.10 7.05
CA ASP A 48 0.18 7.25 8.09
C ASP A 48 -0.34 8.07 9.26
N LEU A 49 0.43 9.05 9.73
CA LEU A 49 0.02 9.93 10.81
C LEU A 49 -1.17 10.80 10.39
N LEU A 50 -1.14 11.41 9.19
CA LEU A 50 -2.24 12.24 8.69
C LEU A 50 -3.56 11.46 8.59
N LEU A 51 -3.50 10.23 8.10
CA LEU A 51 -4.69 9.37 7.96
C LEU A 51 -5.15 8.84 9.31
N ASN A 52 -4.24 8.38 10.17
CA ASN A 52 -4.58 7.87 11.49
C ASN A 52 -5.16 8.97 12.39
N ASP A 53 -4.46 10.09 12.53
CA ASP A 53 -4.94 11.21 13.34
C ASP A 53 -6.16 11.88 12.71
N GLY A 54 -6.21 11.96 11.38
CA GLY A 54 -7.40 12.41 10.65
C GLY A 54 -8.63 11.61 11.05
N SER A 55 -8.51 10.28 11.17
CA SER A 55 -9.63 9.39 11.48
C SER A 55 -10.16 9.56 12.90
N LYS A 56 -9.30 10.01 13.82
CA LYS A 56 -9.62 10.21 15.24
C LYS A 56 -10.16 11.61 15.53
N ASN A 57 -9.74 12.60 14.75
CA ASN A 57 -9.98 14.02 15.06
C ASN A 57 -10.92 14.72 14.08
N ILE A 58 -11.11 14.19 12.86
CA ILE A 58 -11.88 14.86 11.80
C ILE A 58 -12.90 13.89 11.22
N ASN A 59 -14.17 14.26 11.21
CA ASN A 59 -15.20 13.46 10.55
C ASN A 59 -15.07 13.54 9.01
N VAL A 60 -15.71 12.60 8.30
CA VAL A 60 -15.64 12.49 6.83
C VAL A 60 -16.01 13.80 6.11
N THR A 61 -17.03 14.49 6.58
CA THR A 61 -17.49 15.76 5.99
C THR A 61 -16.43 16.85 6.16
N GLY A 62 -15.82 16.95 7.35
CA GLY A 62 -14.74 17.89 7.64
C GLY A 62 -13.51 17.60 6.79
N TRP A 63 -13.12 16.34 6.65
CA TRP A 63 -11.99 15.94 5.83
C TRP A 63 -12.20 16.30 4.36
N ARG A 64 -13.40 16.05 3.81
CA ARG A 64 -13.74 16.38 2.41
C ARG A 64 -13.80 17.88 2.14
N LYS A 65 -14.21 18.68 3.13
CA LYS A 65 -14.23 20.15 3.02
C LYS A 65 -12.83 20.75 3.13
N ASN A 66 -11.87 20.03 3.72
CA ASN A 66 -10.49 20.48 3.84
C ASN A 66 -9.72 20.15 2.56
N ALA A 67 -9.28 21.17 1.82
CA ALA A 67 -8.48 20.97 0.61
C ALA A 67 -7.01 20.63 0.91
N LEU A 68 -6.48 21.12 2.04
CA LEU A 68 -5.06 21.06 2.37
C LEU A 68 -4.63 19.66 2.83
N LEU A 69 -5.38 19.02 3.73
CA LEU A 69 -4.98 17.72 4.30
C LEU A 69 -4.93 16.58 3.25
N PRO A 70 -5.97 16.40 2.39
CA PRO A 70 -5.89 15.41 1.31
C PRO A 70 -4.77 15.72 0.30
N GLN A 71 -4.56 17.00 -0.02
CA GLN A 71 -3.48 17.42 -0.91
C GLN A 71 -2.10 17.10 -0.32
N ARG A 72 -1.93 17.30 0.99
CA ARG A 72 -0.71 16.97 1.72
C ARG A 72 -0.44 15.47 1.69
N VAL A 73 -1.44 14.63 1.96
CA VAL A 73 -1.34 13.16 1.80
C VAL A 73 -0.87 12.77 0.40
N GLU A 74 -1.51 13.30 -0.66
CA GLU A 74 -1.11 12.98 -2.04
C GLU A 74 0.29 13.48 -2.41
N THR A 75 0.69 14.62 -1.84
CA THR A 75 2.02 15.19 -2.02
C THR A 75 3.08 14.32 -1.36
N SER A 76 2.86 13.87 -0.12
CA SER A 76 3.78 13.03 0.63
C SER A 76 3.89 11.64 0.03
N ARG A 77 2.78 11.01 -0.39
CA ARG A 77 2.79 9.79 -1.20
C ARG A 77 3.65 9.92 -2.45
N ARG A 78 3.51 11.03 -3.19
CA ARG A 78 4.32 11.29 -4.40
C ARG A 78 5.80 11.47 -4.07
N ARG A 79 6.13 12.20 -3.01
CA ARG A 79 7.51 12.42 -2.57
C ARG A 79 8.15 11.10 -2.11
N SER A 80 7.44 10.30 -1.31
CA SER A 80 7.86 8.96 -0.90
C SER A 80 8.19 8.09 -2.11
N ARG A 81 7.27 7.95 -3.08
CA ARG A 81 7.53 7.18 -4.32
C ARG A 81 8.78 7.64 -5.07
N ARG A 82 8.98 8.96 -5.22
CA ARG A 82 10.16 9.50 -5.92
C ARG A 82 11.45 9.15 -5.20
N CYS A 83 11.46 9.27 -3.88
CA CYS A 83 12.61 8.90 -3.06
C CYS A 83 12.89 7.40 -3.14
N LEU A 84 11.87 6.55 -3.04
CA LEU A 84 12.02 5.11 -3.20
C LEU A 84 12.51 4.70 -4.59
N LEU A 85 12.08 5.37 -5.66
CA LEU A 85 12.61 5.11 -7.01
C LEU A 85 14.11 5.43 -7.10
N MET A 86 14.57 6.50 -6.42
CA MET A 86 16.00 6.80 -6.32
C MET A 86 16.72 5.75 -5.46
N SER A 87 16.17 5.37 -4.31
CA SER A 87 16.73 4.30 -3.48
C SER A 87 16.83 2.99 -4.26
N LEU A 88 15.84 2.64 -5.06
CA LEU A 88 15.85 1.44 -5.89
C LEU A 88 16.98 1.47 -6.92
N ALA A 89 17.20 2.62 -7.57
CA ALA A 89 18.29 2.78 -8.52
C ALA A 89 19.68 2.67 -7.87
N LEU A 90 19.78 2.97 -6.57
CA LEU A 90 21.01 2.91 -5.78
C LEU A 90 21.19 1.60 -5.00
N ALA A 91 20.16 0.74 -4.95
CA ALA A 91 20.16 -0.51 -4.22
C ALA A 91 21.15 -1.51 -4.84
N LYS A 92 22.12 -1.95 -4.05
CA LYS A 92 23.22 -2.81 -4.52
C LYS A 92 22.95 -4.29 -4.30
N THR A 93 22.19 -4.63 -3.27
CA THR A 93 21.91 -6.02 -2.89
C THR A 93 20.50 -6.43 -3.31
N SER A 94 20.29 -7.73 -3.54
CA SER A 94 18.97 -8.30 -3.80
C SER A 94 18.00 -8.02 -2.64
N GLU A 95 18.49 -8.07 -1.40
CA GLU A 95 17.71 -7.74 -0.21
C GLU A 95 17.24 -6.27 -0.21
N GLN A 96 18.13 -5.31 -0.47
CA GLN A 96 17.76 -3.91 -0.62
C GLN A 96 16.76 -3.71 -1.75
N GLN A 97 16.97 -4.34 -2.91
CA GLN A 97 16.06 -4.24 -4.05
C GLN A 97 14.68 -4.80 -3.71
N SER A 98 14.61 -5.93 -3.02
CA SER A 98 13.37 -6.52 -2.54
C SER A 98 12.64 -5.56 -1.61
N GLU A 99 13.33 -5.02 -0.60
CA GLU A 99 12.74 -4.11 0.38
C GLU A 99 12.20 -2.84 -0.29
N ILE A 100 12.97 -2.20 -1.16
CA ILE A 100 12.51 -0.99 -1.83
C ILE A 100 11.35 -1.30 -2.80
N HIS A 101 11.34 -2.46 -3.44
CA HIS A 101 10.20 -2.90 -4.23
C HIS A 101 8.95 -3.11 -3.39
N GLU A 102 9.07 -3.74 -2.22
CA GLU A 102 7.98 -3.91 -1.26
C GLU A 102 7.41 -2.55 -0.83
N LEU A 103 8.27 -1.61 -0.41
CA LEU A 103 7.86 -0.25 -0.04
C LEU A 103 7.16 0.49 -1.18
N LEU A 104 7.70 0.43 -2.41
CA LEU A 104 7.04 1.03 -3.58
C LEU A 104 5.66 0.42 -3.82
N ALA A 105 5.54 -0.91 -3.68
CA ALA A 105 4.30 -1.62 -3.87
C ALA A 105 3.24 -1.19 -2.85
N LEU A 106 3.64 -1.01 -1.58
CA LEU A 106 2.79 -0.53 -0.50
C LEU A 106 2.34 0.92 -0.70
N VAL A 107 3.24 1.82 -1.11
CA VAL A 107 2.85 3.23 -1.38
C VAL A 107 1.88 3.32 -2.56
N TYR A 108 2.02 2.47 -3.58
CA TYR A 108 1.00 2.35 -4.63
C TYR A 108 -0.30 1.74 -4.09
N TYR A 109 -0.21 0.72 -3.22
CA TYR A 109 -1.35 0.03 -2.65
C TYR A 109 -2.21 0.94 -1.76
N ASP A 110 -1.60 1.78 -0.94
CA ASP A 110 -2.27 2.78 -0.12
C ASP A 110 -3.08 3.77 -1.00
N GLY A 111 -2.52 4.15 -2.16
CA GLY A 111 -3.21 4.94 -3.18
C GLY A 111 -4.45 4.26 -3.80
N ILE A 112 -4.56 2.92 -3.76
CA ILE A 112 -5.73 2.16 -4.23
C ILE A 112 -6.90 2.30 -3.25
N GLN A 113 -6.60 2.39 -1.95
CA GLN A 113 -7.62 2.53 -0.91
C GLN A 113 -8.27 3.91 -1.04
N ARG A 114 -7.46 4.97 -1.16
CA ARG A 114 -7.90 6.38 -1.34
C ARG A 114 -9.12 6.74 -0.49
N VAL A 115 -9.16 6.18 0.73
CA VAL A 115 -10.29 6.36 1.63
C VAL A 115 -10.07 7.61 2.46
N VAL A 116 -11.17 8.29 2.76
CA VAL A 116 -11.18 9.26 3.85
C VAL A 116 -10.78 8.55 5.14
N PRO A 117 -10.17 9.26 6.10
CA PRO A 117 -9.91 8.72 7.43
C PRO A 117 -11.20 8.31 8.14
N PHE A 118 -11.67 7.09 7.92
CA PHE A 118 -12.82 6.52 8.60
C PHE A 118 -12.65 5.01 8.70
N TYR A 119 -12.98 4.47 9.86
CA TYR A 119 -12.81 3.05 10.16
C TYR A 119 -13.78 2.18 9.35
N ASP A 120 -14.97 2.67 9.03
CA ASP A 120 -15.97 1.92 8.29
C ASP A 120 -15.91 2.19 6.78
N GLN A 121 -15.18 1.34 6.07
CA GLN A 121 -15.06 1.36 4.62
C GLN A 121 -16.34 0.92 3.88
N ARG A 122 -17.46 0.64 4.58
CA ARG A 122 -18.68 0.05 4.00
C ARG A 122 -19.52 1.02 3.16
N SER A 123 -19.42 2.33 3.40
CA SER A 123 -20.36 3.30 2.80
C SER A 123 -19.88 3.93 1.49
N VAL A 124 -18.58 3.82 1.15
CA VAL A 124 -18.00 4.49 -0.02
C VAL A 124 -17.03 3.56 -0.73
N ALA A 125 -17.44 3.04 -1.88
CA ALA A 125 -16.54 2.29 -2.74
C ALA A 125 -15.56 3.25 -3.45
N PRO A 126 -14.26 2.91 -3.54
CA PRO A 126 -13.32 3.70 -4.32
C PRO A 126 -13.69 3.67 -5.80
N THR A 127 -13.59 4.83 -6.47
CA THR A 127 -13.78 4.93 -7.91
C THR A 127 -12.67 4.16 -8.62
N LYS A 128 -13.05 3.18 -9.46
CA LYS A 128 -12.11 2.38 -10.26
C LYS A 128 -11.73 3.10 -11.56
N ASP A 129 -11.19 4.30 -11.43
CA ASP A 129 -10.74 5.13 -12.55
C ASP A 129 -9.40 4.65 -13.13
N THR A 130 -8.90 5.36 -14.14
CA THR A 130 -7.61 5.04 -14.80
C THR A 130 -6.43 5.14 -13.83
N LEU A 131 -6.48 6.06 -12.87
CA LEU A 131 -5.47 6.24 -11.85
C LEU A 131 -5.45 5.04 -10.88
N TRP A 132 -6.63 4.59 -10.44
CA TRP A 132 -6.79 3.41 -9.61
C TRP A 132 -6.24 2.15 -10.29
N MET A 133 -6.56 1.96 -11.58
CA MET A 133 -6.02 0.85 -12.37
C MET A 133 -4.49 0.93 -12.51
N MET A 134 -3.94 2.13 -12.69
CA MET A 134 -2.49 2.35 -12.73
C MET A 134 -1.83 1.98 -11.39
N PHE A 135 -2.42 2.38 -10.26
CA PHE A 135 -1.92 2.03 -8.93
C PHE A 135 -1.98 0.52 -8.68
N CYS A 136 -3.06 -0.17 -9.04
CA CYS A 136 -3.14 -1.63 -8.98
C CYS A 136 -2.02 -2.29 -9.80
N LYS A 137 -1.81 -1.86 -11.04
CA LYS A 137 -0.77 -2.43 -11.93
C LYS A 137 0.64 -2.19 -11.39
N ASN A 138 0.93 -0.98 -10.93
CA ASN A 138 2.25 -0.64 -10.38
C ASN A 138 2.52 -1.37 -9.06
N SER A 139 1.53 -1.44 -8.17
CA SER A 139 1.64 -2.20 -6.93
C SER A 139 1.92 -3.68 -7.22
N LYS A 140 1.16 -4.30 -8.14
CA LYS A 140 1.36 -5.70 -8.54
C LYS A 140 2.76 -5.92 -9.10
N LYS A 141 3.20 -5.08 -10.04
CA LYS A 141 4.54 -5.15 -10.65
C LYS A 141 5.65 -5.08 -9.61
N HIS A 142 5.51 -4.21 -8.61
CA HIS A 142 6.52 -4.08 -7.57
C HIS A 142 6.51 -5.26 -6.60
N PHE A 143 5.35 -5.77 -6.20
CA PHE A 143 5.29 -7.01 -5.41
C PHE A 143 5.82 -8.22 -6.18
N GLU A 144 5.58 -8.35 -7.48
CA GLU A 144 6.16 -9.42 -8.30
C GLU A 144 7.69 -9.38 -8.28
N LYS A 145 8.26 -8.18 -8.39
CA LYS A 145 9.71 -7.99 -8.31
C LYS A 145 10.26 -8.24 -6.91
N ALA A 146 9.59 -7.76 -5.86
CA ALA A 146 9.98 -8.04 -4.48
C ALA A 146 9.96 -9.54 -4.22
N PHE A 147 8.89 -10.22 -4.62
CA PHE A 147 8.71 -11.65 -4.47
C PHE A 147 9.76 -12.48 -5.22
N ALA A 148 10.18 -12.04 -6.41
CA ALA A 148 11.23 -12.69 -7.19
C ALA A 148 12.61 -12.60 -6.52
N GLN A 149 12.88 -11.52 -5.76
CA GLN A 149 14.13 -11.34 -5.03
C GLN A 149 14.10 -12.03 -3.67
N ARG A 150 12.98 -11.89 -2.93
CA ARG A 150 12.76 -12.48 -1.61
C ARG A 150 11.32 -12.97 -1.52
N GLN A 151 11.15 -14.28 -1.42
CA GLN A 151 9.83 -14.86 -1.19
C GLN A 151 9.39 -14.57 0.24
N ASP A 152 8.33 -13.79 0.37
CA ASP A 152 7.71 -13.41 1.63
C ASP A 152 6.21 -13.65 1.53
N TRP A 153 5.60 -14.11 2.63
CA TRP A 153 4.17 -14.39 2.67
C TRP A 153 3.34 -13.14 2.35
N SER A 154 3.78 -11.96 2.81
CA SER A 154 3.07 -10.69 2.63
C SER A 154 3.04 -10.28 1.16
N HIS A 155 4.12 -10.49 0.43
CA HIS A 155 4.19 -10.26 -1.02
C HIS A 155 3.15 -11.11 -1.75
N ALA A 156 3.11 -12.43 -1.48
CA ALA A 156 2.15 -13.35 -2.09
C ALA A 156 0.70 -12.96 -1.72
N PHE A 157 0.46 -12.61 -0.46
CA PHE A 157 -0.83 -12.13 0.02
C PHE A 157 -1.32 -10.88 -0.74
N TYR A 158 -0.46 -9.88 -0.95
CA TYR A 158 -0.82 -8.68 -1.71
C TYR A 158 -1.01 -8.97 -3.20
N LEU A 159 -0.22 -9.88 -3.79
CA LEU A 159 -0.40 -10.31 -5.18
C LEU A 159 -1.78 -10.94 -5.41
N GLY A 160 -2.26 -11.79 -4.50
CA GLY A 160 -3.62 -12.33 -4.57
C GLY A 160 -4.69 -11.22 -4.54
N LYS A 161 -4.57 -10.27 -3.60
CA LYS A 161 -5.51 -9.13 -3.49
C LYS A 161 -5.51 -8.25 -4.73
N LEU A 162 -4.34 -8.05 -5.35
CA LEU A 162 -4.19 -7.24 -6.55
C LEU A 162 -4.69 -7.95 -7.80
N CYS A 163 -4.52 -9.27 -7.89
CA CYS A 163 -5.10 -10.10 -8.94
C CYS A 163 -6.63 -9.97 -8.96
N GLU A 164 -7.30 -10.11 -7.81
CA GLU A 164 -8.75 -9.90 -7.72
C GLU A 164 -9.16 -8.49 -8.15
N LYS A 165 -8.41 -7.46 -7.73
CA LYS A 165 -8.68 -6.06 -8.07
C LYS A 165 -8.55 -5.80 -9.57
N LEU A 166 -7.63 -6.49 -10.24
CA LEU A 166 -7.37 -6.39 -11.68
C LEU A 166 -8.24 -7.33 -12.52
N GLY A 167 -9.10 -8.14 -11.90
CA GLY A 167 -9.98 -9.07 -12.62
C GLY A 167 -9.26 -10.30 -13.16
N CYS A 168 -8.14 -10.69 -12.55
CA CYS A 168 -7.51 -11.98 -12.82
C CYS A 168 -8.44 -13.15 -12.43
N SER A 169 -8.12 -14.34 -12.91
CA SER A 169 -8.92 -15.52 -12.60
C SER A 169 -8.88 -15.85 -11.09
N PRO A 170 -9.96 -16.43 -10.52
CA PRO A 170 -9.98 -16.81 -9.12
C PRO A 170 -8.89 -17.83 -8.76
N GLU A 171 -8.58 -18.75 -9.67
CA GLU A 171 -7.54 -19.78 -9.49
C GLU A 171 -6.18 -19.13 -9.28
N LEU A 172 -5.82 -18.15 -10.11
CA LEU A 172 -4.57 -17.41 -9.96
C LEU A 172 -4.53 -16.67 -8.62
N SER A 173 -5.64 -16.04 -8.23
CA SER A 173 -5.72 -15.30 -6.97
C SER A 173 -5.58 -16.23 -5.75
N PHE A 174 -6.23 -17.40 -5.79
CA PHE A 174 -6.15 -18.40 -4.73
C PHE A 174 -4.77 -19.03 -4.64
N SER A 175 -4.12 -19.32 -5.77
CA SER A 175 -2.74 -19.84 -5.79
C SER A 175 -1.74 -18.91 -5.07
N TYR A 176 -1.97 -17.59 -5.11
CA TYR A 176 -1.16 -16.64 -4.34
C TYR A 176 -1.47 -16.68 -2.85
N TYR A 177 -2.73 -16.87 -2.46
CA TYR A 177 -3.08 -17.02 -1.04
C TYR A 177 -2.56 -18.33 -0.47
N ASP A 178 -2.69 -19.46 -1.19
CA ASP A 178 -2.10 -20.74 -0.80
C ASP A 178 -0.59 -20.59 -0.59
N LYS A 179 0.10 -19.96 -1.55
CA LYS A 179 1.52 -19.68 -1.42
C LYS A 179 1.85 -18.79 -0.20
N ALA A 180 1.01 -17.81 0.12
CA ALA A 180 1.19 -17.00 1.31
C ALA A 180 1.02 -17.81 2.60
N ILE A 181 0.04 -18.72 2.63
CA ILE A 181 -0.21 -19.63 3.76
C ILE A 181 0.96 -20.61 3.93
N ASP A 182 1.47 -21.18 2.85
CA ASP A 182 2.62 -22.09 2.89
C ASP A 182 3.89 -21.41 3.42
N LEU A 183 4.12 -20.16 3.01
CA LEU A 183 5.27 -19.36 3.46
C LEU A 183 5.14 -18.95 4.93
N ASN A 184 3.93 -18.71 5.43
CA ASN A 184 3.69 -18.40 6.83
C ASN A 184 2.30 -18.87 7.31
N PRO A 185 2.19 -20.11 7.82
CA PRO A 185 0.91 -20.67 8.27
C PRO A 185 0.28 -19.92 9.45
N SER A 186 1.09 -19.18 10.21
CA SER A 186 0.63 -18.38 11.35
C SER A 186 0.03 -17.03 10.94
N ALA A 187 0.23 -16.61 9.69
CA ALA A 187 -0.37 -15.38 9.14
C ALA A 187 -1.83 -15.60 8.75
N VAL A 188 -2.71 -15.50 9.76
CA VAL A 188 -4.15 -15.73 9.63
C VAL A 188 -4.82 -14.84 8.57
N ASP A 189 -4.24 -13.67 8.26
CA ASP A 189 -4.73 -12.76 7.23
C ASP A 189 -4.91 -13.43 5.86
N ALA A 190 -3.96 -14.28 5.45
CA ALA A 190 -4.02 -14.97 4.16
C ALA A 190 -5.15 -16.01 4.12
N ILE A 191 -5.28 -16.80 5.19
CA ILE A 191 -6.36 -17.78 5.38
C ILE A 191 -7.71 -17.07 5.34
N TYR A 192 -7.88 -16.04 6.17
CA TYR A 192 -9.12 -15.27 6.26
C TYR A 192 -9.51 -14.65 4.91
N ARG A 193 -8.54 -14.01 4.23
CA ARG A 193 -8.78 -13.40 2.92
C ARG A 193 -9.20 -14.44 1.89
N MET A 194 -8.53 -15.58 1.82
CA MET A 194 -8.85 -16.64 0.87
C MET A 194 -10.30 -17.12 1.04
N HIS A 195 -10.71 -17.42 2.28
CA HIS A 195 -12.07 -17.86 2.57
C HIS A 195 -13.11 -16.76 2.30
N ALA A 196 -12.81 -15.50 2.60
CA ALA A 196 -13.68 -14.38 2.27
C ALA A 196 -13.87 -14.24 0.75
N SER A 197 -12.80 -14.43 -0.04
CA SER A 197 -12.85 -14.37 -1.50
C SER A 197 -13.60 -15.55 -2.10
N ARG A 198 -13.41 -16.77 -1.58
CA ARG A 198 -14.22 -17.96 -1.94
C ARG A 198 -15.71 -17.70 -1.69
N LEU A 199 -16.08 -17.19 -0.51
CA LEU A 199 -17.47 -16.88 -0.19
C LEU A 199 -18.06 -15.82 -1.12
N LYS A 200 -17.30 -14.77 -1.43
CA LYS A 200 -17.71 -13.72 -2.37
C LYS A 200 -17.93 -14.28 -3.79
N LEU A 201 -17.06 -15.17 -4.24
CA LEU A 201 -17.18 -15.83 -5.54
C LEU A 201 -18.44 -16.70 -5.62
N LEU A 202 -18.72 -17.50 -4.57
CA LEU A 202 -19.94 -18.29 -4.48
C LEU A 202 -21.21 -17.44 -4.50
N TYR A 203 -21.20 -16.30 -3.80
CA TYR A 203 -22.33 -15.37 -3.75
C TYR A 203 -22.59 -14.72 -5.12
N THR A 204 -21.53 -14.29 -5.81
CA THR A 204 -21.64 -13.60 -7.11
C THR A 204 -21.92 -14.54 -8.28
N SER A 205 -21.49 -15.80 -8.22
CA SER A 205 -21.62 -16.78 -9.32
C SER A 205 -22.93 -17.60 -9.31
N GLN A 206 -23.95 -17.13 -8.58
CA GLN A 206 -25.28 -17.76 -8.47
C GLN A 206 -25.28 -19.26 -8.08
N ARG A 207 -24.26 -19.74 -7.35
CA ARG A 207 -24.14 -21.10 -6.76
C ARG A 207 -24.25 -22.31 -7.72
N LYS A 208 -24.48 -22.11 -9.03
CA LYS A 208 -24.70 -23.19 -10.01
C LYS A 208 -23.56 -23.39 -11.00
N ASN A 209 -22.55 -22.52 -11.00
CA ASN A 209 -21.40 -22.66 -11.89
C ASN A 209 -20.45 -23.74 -11.35
N VAL A 210 -20.44 -24.92 -12.01
CA VAL A 210 -19.65 -26.08 -11.61
C VAL A 210 -18.15 -25.80 -11.63
N GLU A 211 -17.67 -25.02 -12.59
CA GLU A 211 -16.23 -24.65 -12.66
C GLU A 211 -15.84 -23.78 -11.47
N VAL A 212 -16.69 -22.82 -11.09
CA VAL A 212 -16.47 -22.01 -9.88
C VAL A 212 -16.47 -22.87 -8.61
N LEU A 213 -17.34 -23.89 -8.53
CA LEU A 213 -17.39 -24.78 -7.36
C LEU A 213 -16.11 -25.61 -7.22
N LYS A 214 -15.52 -26.09 -8.32
CA LYS A 214 -14.23 -26.81 -8.29
C LYS A 214 -13.12 -25.93 -7.72
N VAL A 215 -13.07 -24.67 -8.14
CA VAL A 215 -12.03 -23.70 -7.76
C VAL A 215 -12.16 -23.26 -6.30
N VAL A 216 -13.39 -23.24 -5.77
CA VAL A 216 -13.63 -22.95 -4.35
C VAL A 216 -13.30 -24.15 -3.46
N ALA A 217 -13.49 -25.38 -3.95
CA ALA A 217 -13.30 -26.60 -3.20
C ALA A 217 -11.85 -27.12 -3.18
N ALA A 218 -11.05 -26.78 -4.20
CA ALA A 218 -9.60 -26.94 -4.21
C ALA A 218 -8.97 -25.97 -3.22
#